data_AF-L2GTQ8-F1
#
_entry.id   AF-L2GTQ8-F1
#
_cell.length_a   1.000
_cell.length_b   1.000
_cell.length_c   1.000
_cell.angle_alpha   90.00
_cell.angle_beta   90.00
_cell.angle_gamma   90.00
#
_symmetry.space_group_name_H-M   'P 1'
#
loop_
_entity.id
_entity.type
_entity.pdbx_description
1 polymer ?
#
loop_
_entity_poly.entity_id
_entity_poly.type
_entity_poly.pdbx_seq_one_letter_code
_entity_poly.pdbx_strand_id
1 'polypeptide(L)'
;MEKRVTIAIIVPCAIVLLLVILLLVAYSMLRNVDKKYQARIHKEVNGSAKLQNEFLKDGRAREYLLAITGSNIDNNEVLGLMMEILGADASGLIEELDKHKQAELDYDKHKDLHGTGSLQRCTNWIAYNTLKKHKMLCNTNILVKVAAKIFRNFPICIINRQISFFNRSSPKCQRNVFIAVSRNNAHKIYQLHVDDAKKTLEVEDKLSVTVKEDENLAVAYGLISVLRASST
;
A
#
# COMPACT_ATOMS: atom_id res chain seq x y z
N MET A 1 -52.69 7.50 -21.19
CA MET A 1 -51.25 7.64 -21.54
C MET A 1 -50.44 8.19 -20.36
N GLU A 2 -50.97 9.19 -19.64
CA GLU A 2 -50.34 9.88 -18.50
C GLU A 2 -49.85 8.97 -17.36
N LYS A 3 -50.62 7.95 -16.94
CA LYS A 3 -50.20 7.01 -15.88
C LYS A 3 -48.95 6.20 -16.26
N ARG A 4 -48.79 5.83 -17.54
CA ARG A 4 -47.62 5.08 -18.02
C ARG A 4 -46.36 5.96 -18.04
N VAL A 5 -46.51 7.23 -18.42
CA VAL A 5 -45.42 8.23 -18.39
C VAL A 5 -44.99 8.53 -16.96
N THR A 6 -45.96 8.69 -16.04
CA THR A 6 -45.70 8.95 -14.62
C THR A 6 -44.95 7.78 -13.95
N ILE A 7 -45.37 6.54 -14.20
CA ILE A 7 -44.66 5.35 -13.69
C ILE A 7 -43.27 5.23 -14.33
N ALA A 8 -43.14 5.52 -15.62
CA ALA A 8 -41.86 5.46 -16.34
C ALA A 8 -40.82 6.47 -15.85
N ILE A 9 -41.23 7.56 -15.18
CA ILE A 9 -40.33 8.55 -14.58
C ILE A 9 -40.10 8.28 -13.09
N ILE A 10 -41.17 7.99 -12.33
CA ILE A 10 -41.09 7.78 -10.87
C ILE A 10 -40.25 6.55 -10.53
N VAL A 11 -40.39 5.45 -11.26
CA VAL A 11 -39.67 4.20 -10.95
C VAL A 11 -38.15 4.37 -11.10
N PRO A 12 -37.61 4.92 -12.21
CA PRO A 12 -36.18 5.24 -12.30
C PRO A 12 -35.71 6.23 -11.22
N CYS A 13 -36.48 7.28 -10.94
CA CYS A 13 -36.12 8.25 -9.88
C CYS A 13 -36.02 7.59 -8.50
N ALA A 14 -36.96 6.70 -8.15
CA ALA A 14 -36.93 5.97 -6.90
C ALA A 14 -35.71 5.01 -6.81
N ILE A 15 -35.36 4.36 -7.92
CA ILE A 15 -34.16 3.50 -7.99
C ILE A 15 -32.89 4.32 -7.80
N VAL A 16 -32.76 5.46 -8.49
CA VAL A 16 -31.61 6.35 -8.33
C VAL A 16 -31.49 6.85 -6.90
N LEU A 17 -32.60 7.28 -6.29
CA LEU A 17 -32.61 7.74 -4.90
C LEU A 17 -32.17 6.62 -3.94
N LEU A 18 -32.67 5.40 -4.13
CA LEU A 18 -32.27 4.24 -3.33
C LEU A 18 -30.76 3.97 -3.46
N LEU A 19 -30.20 4.03 -4.68
CA LEU A 19 -28.77 3.86 -4.91
C LEU A 19 -27.93 4.94 -4.21
N VAL A 20 -28.39 6.20 -4.23
CA VAL A 20 -27.72 7.30 -3.51
C VAL A 20 -27.74 7.04 -2.00
N ILE A 21 -28.88 6.64 -1.43
CA ILE A 21 -28.99 6.32 0.00
C ILE A 21 -28.04 5.16 0.35
N LEU A 22 -28.00 4.10 -0.46
CA LEU A 22 -27.09 2.97 -0.24
C LEU A 22 -25.62 3.41 -0.30
N LEU A 23 -25.25 4.29 -1.22
CA LEU A 23 -23.89 4.84 -1.30
C LEU A 23 -23.55 5.67 -0.06
N LEU A 24 -24.47 6.49 0.45
CA LEU A 24 -24.27 7.27 1.67
C LEU A 24 -24.08 6.38 2.90
N VAL A 25 -24.90 5.33 3.04
CA VAL A 25 -24.76 4.35 4.13
C VAL A 25 -23.42 3.63 4.02
N ALA A 26 -23.05 3.17 2.83
CA ALA A 26 -21.79 2.46 2.61
C ALA A 26 -20.57 3.36 2.88
N TYR A 27 -20.62 4.63 2.48
CA TYR A 27 -19.62 5.65 2.81
C TYR A 27 -19.50 5.85 4.33
N SER A 28 -20.63 6.00 5.03
CA SER A 28 -20.66 6.19 6.48
C SER A 28 -20.07 4.98 7.22
N MET A 29 -20.40 3.76 6.79
CA MET A 29 -19.81 2.53 7.34
C MET A 29 -18.29 2.49 7.14
N LEU A 30 -17.82 2.80 5.93
CA LEU A 30 -16.39 2.84 5.63
C LEU A 30 -15.67 3.89 6.50
N ARG A 31 -16.25 5.09 6.63
CA ARG A 31 -15.73 6.16 7.48
C ARG A 31 -15.65 5.73 8.95
N ASN A 32 -16.64 4.98 9.45
CA ASN A 32 -16.62 4.48 10.82
C ASN A 32 -15.53 3.42 11.04
N VAL A 33 -15.37 2.49 10.10
CA VAL A 33 -14.28 1.50 10.12
C VAL A 33 -12.92 2.20 10.12
N ASP A 34 -12.75 3.17 9.25
CA ASP A 34 -11.50 3.93 9.13
C ASP A 34 -11.18 4.76 10.38
N LYS A 35 -12.18 5.45 10.96
CA LYS A 35 -12.01 6.17 12.24
C LYS A 35 -11.60 5.24 13.38
N LYS A 36 -12.23 4.07 13.50
CA LYS A 36 -11.85 3.06 14.52
C LYS A 36 -10.43 2.59 14.33
N TYR A 37 -10.03 2.38 13.07
CA TYR A 37 -8.67 2.01 12.71
C TYR A 37 -7.65 3.09 13.11
N GLN A 38 -7.86 4.35 12.71
CA GLN A 38 -6.99 5.45 13.07
C GLN A 38 -6.89 5.63 14.61
N ALA A 39 -8.02 5.59 15.31
CA ALA A 39 -8.04 5.70 16.77
C ALA A 39 -7.24 4.59 17.46
N ARG A 40 -7.30 3.36 16.93
CA ARG A 40 -6.50 2.24 17.44
C ARG A 40 -5.00 2.50 17.27
N ILE A 41 -4.57 2.99 16.10
CA ILE A 41 -3.15 3.29 15.84
C ILE A 41 -2.66 4.40 16.76
N HIS A 42 -3.42 5.49 16.89
CA HIS A 42 -3.04 6.57 17.81
C HIS A 42 -2.91 6.04 19.24
N LYS A 43 -3.80 5.15 19.67
CA LYS A 43 -3.70 4.51 20.98
C LYS A 43 -2.46 3.61 21.11
N GLU A 44 -2.16 2.78 20.10
CA GLU A 44 -1.01 1.88 20.11
C GLU A 44 0.31 2.65 20.09
N VAL A 45 0.45 3.61 19.18
CA VAL A 45 1.65 4.46 19.07
C VAL A 45 1.82 5.28 20.34
N ASN A 46 0.78 5.98 20.82
CA ASN A 46 0.90 6.80 22.03
C ASN A 46 1.02 6.00 23.33
N GLY A 47 0.63 4.73 23.33
CA GLY A 47 0.78 3.83 24.47
C GLY A 47 2.20 3.25 24.61
N SER A 48 3.09 3.49 23.65
CA SER A 48 4.44 2.91 23.63
C SER A 48 5.48 3.95 23.24
N ALA A 49 6.33 4.35 24.20
CA ALA A 49 7.45 5.26 23.93
C ALA A 49 8.37 4.73 22.82
N LYS A 50 8.54 3.41 22.73
CA LYS A 50 9.27 2.76 21.63
C LYS A 50 8.65 3.06 20.28
N LEU A 51 7.34 2.84 20.12
CA LEU A 51 6.63 3.08 18.86
C LEU A 51 6.53 4.56 18.53
N GLN A 52 6.35 5.44 19.53
CA GLN A 52 6.42 6.89 19.30
C GLN A 52 7.77 7.29 18.72
N ASN A 53 8.87 6.87 19.35
CA ASN A 53 10.21 7.23 18.87
C ASN A 53 10.53 6.63 17.50
N GLU A 54 9.92 5.50 17.17
CA GLU A 54 10.12 4.81 15.90
C GLU A 54 9.31 5.45 14.75
N PHE A 55 8.05 5.80 14.98
CA PHE A 55 7.12 6.27 13.93
C PHE A 55 6.87 7.77 13.94
N LEU A 56 7.29 8.50 14.98
CA LEU A 56 7.09 9.94 15.11
C LEU A 56 8.40 10.72 15.25
N LYS A 57 8.42 11.92 14.66
CA LYS A 57 9.44 12.95 14.86
C LYS A 57 8.72 14.30 14.94
N ASP A 58 8.91 15.03 16.03
CA ASP A 58 8.30 16.35 16.25
C ASP A 58 6.77 16.34 16.10
N GLY A 59 6.11 15.27 16.57
CA GLY A 59 4.66 15.08 16.46
C GLY A 59 4.14 14.68 15.08
N ARG A 60 5.02 14.51 14.09
CA ARG A 60 4.69 14.09 12.72
C ARG A 60 5.14 12.67 12.44
N ALA A 61 4.44 11.99 11.53
CA ALA A 61 4.84 10.68 11.04
C ALA A 61 6.25 10.76 10.41
N ARG A 62 7.14 9.84 10.79
CA ARG A 62 8.46 9.74 10.18
C ARG A 62 8.34 9.25 8.74
N GLU A 63 9.25 9.77 7.92
CA GLU A 63 9.50 9.26 6.59
C GLU A 63 10.01 7.83 6.67
N TYR A 64 9.72 7.02 5.65
CA TYR A 64 10.22 5.65 5.58
C TYR A 64 10.65 5.32 4.16
N LEU A 65 11.59 4.40 4.07
CA LEU A 65 11.98 3.69 2.86
C LEU A 65 11.97 2.20 3.15
N LEU A 66 11.21 1.45 2.36
CA LEU A 66 11.17 -0.01 2.40
C LEU A 66 11.57 -0.54 1.03
N ALA A 67 12.45 -1.52 0.99
CA ALA A 67 12.72 -2.33 -0.20
C ALA A 67 12.23 -3.75 0.04
N ILE A 68 11.38 -4.25 -0.84
CA ILE A 68 10.71 -5.55 -0.71
C ILE A 68 10.92 -6.34 -1.99
N THR A 69 11.60 -7.48 -1.94
CA THR A 69 11.78 -8.34 -3.12
C THR A 69 10.66 -9.37 -3.19
N GLY A 70 10.06 -9.56 -4.35
CA GLY A 70 9.18 -10.67 -4.68
C GLY A 70 9.94 -11.73 -5.48
N SER A 71 9.81 -12.99 -5.08
CA SER A 71 10.37 -14.14 -5.79
C SER A 71 9.37 -15.28 -5.84
N ASN A 72 9.56 -16.20 -6.78
CA ASN A 72 8.90 -17.49 -6.78
C ASN A 72 9.87 -18.52 -6.17
N ILE A 73 9.52 -19.09 -5.01
CA ILE A 73 10.28 -20.16 -4.35
C ILE A 73 9.38 -21.39 -4.29
N ASP A 74 9.81 -22.51 -4.86
CA ASP A 74 9.06 -23.78 -4.86
C ASP A 74 7.60 -23.65 -5.36
N ASN A 75 7.38 -22.91 -6.45
CA ASN A 75 6.06 -22.56 -7.00
C ASN A 75 5.18 -21.69 -6.10
N ASN A 76 5.72 -21.11 -5.03
CA ASN A 76 5.03 -20.16 -4.16
C ASN A 76 5.58 -18.74 -4.35
N GLU A 77 4.68 -17.80 -4.66
CA GLU A 77 5.01 -16.37 -4.67
C GLU A 77 5.20 -15.87 -3.23
N VAL A 78 6.39 -15.35 -2.95
CA VAL A 78 6.81 -14.84 -1.65
C VAL A 78 7.41 -13.44 -1.78
N LEU A 79 7.26 -12.64 -0.73
CA LEU A 79 7.89 -11.32 -0.56
C LEU A 79 8.90 -11.38 0.57
N GLY A 80 10.04 -10.74 0.44
CA GLY A 80 11.00 -10.55 1.53
C GLY A 80 11.26 -9.07 1.72
N LEU A 81 11.12 -8.57 2.95
CA LEU A 81 11.54 -7.23 3.31
C LEU A 81 13.07 -7.21 3.35
N MET A 82 13.70 -6.57 2.35
CA MET A 82 15.15 -6.51 2.19
C MET A 82 15.77 -5.35 2.96
N MET A 83 15.07 -4.24 3.01
CA MET A 83 15.54 -3.03 3.67
C MET A 83 14.36 -2.30 4.31
N GLU A 84 14.55 -1.85 5.53
CA GLU A 84 13.63 -0.96 6.23
C GLU A 84 14.45 0.16 6.88
N ILE A 85 14.22 1.38 6.42
CA ILE A 85 14.86 2.58 6.97
C ILE A 85 13.77 3.57 7.37
N LEU A 86 13.81 4.03 8.62
CA LEU A 86 12.90 5.02 9.16
C LEU A 86 13.65 6.33 9.43
N GLY A 87 13.10 7.44 8.94
CA GLY A 87 13.66 8.78 9.11
C GLY A 87 14.85 9.11 8.20
N ALA A 88 15.06 8.39 7.11
CA ALA A 88 16.08 8.70 6.11
C ALA A 88 15.53 9.53 4.95
N ASP A 89 16.35 10.45 4.47
CA ASP A 89 16.03 11.22 3.26
C ASP A 89 16.19 10.34 2.01
N ALA A 90 15.07 10.07 1.35
CA ALA A 90 14.99 9.31 0.11
C ALA A 90 14.79 10.20 -1.13
N SER A 91 15.03 11.52 -1.03
CA SER A 91 14.81 12.50 -2.11
C SER A 91 15.47 12.10 -3.42
N GLY A 92 16.78 11.83 -3.39
CA GLY A 92 17.54 11.48 -4.59
C GLY A 92 17.04 10.22 -5.26
N LEU A 93 16.67 9.20 -4.46
CA LEU A 93 16.10 7.95 -4.97
C LEU A 93 14.73 8.19 -5.62
N ILE A 94 13.84 8.95 -4.98
CA ILE A 94 12.53 9.30 -5.56
C ILE A 94 12.70 10.03 -6.89
N GLU A 95 13.61 11.01 -6.96
CA GLU A 95 13.88 11.76 -8.18
C GLU A 95 14.39 10.87 -9.31
N GLU A 96 15.30 9.94 -9.00
CA GLU A 96 15.81 8.95 -9.94
C GLU A 96 14.65 8.05 -10.44
N LEU A 97 13.91 7.42 -9.53
CA LEU A 97 12.79 6.54 -9.87
C LEU A 97 11.64 7.25 -10.60
N ASP A 98 11.42 8.55 -10.37
CA ASP A 98 10.39 9.31 -11.08
C ASP A 98 10.79 9.72 -12.50
N LYS A 99 12.09 9.89 -12.77
CA LYS A 99 12.61 10.22 -14.11
C LYS A 99 12.56 9.03 -15.06
N HIS A 100 12.66 7.81 -14.55
CA HIS A 100 12.77 6.59 -15.37
C HIS A 100 11.43 5.82 -15.36
N LYS A 101 10.59 6.04 -16.39
CA LYS A 101 9.38 5.21 -16.62
C LYS A 101 9.64 3.98 -17.51
N GLN A 102 10.74 3.98 -18.26
CA GLN A 102 11.10 2.98 -19.29
C GLN A 102 12.63 2.92 -19.54
N ALA A 103 13.43 3.24 -18.53
CA ALA A 103 14.89 3.30 -18.67
C ALA A 103 15.56 2.38 -17.65
N GLU A 104 16.62 1.71 -18.08
CA GLU A 104 17.48 0.87 -17.24
C GLU A 104 18.08 1.74 -16.13
N LEU A 105 17.70 1.45 -14.89
CA LEU A 105 18.41 1.93 -13.71
C LEU A 105 19.75 1.21 -13.62
N ASP A 106 20.75 1.89 -13.06
CA ASP A 106 22.04 1.28 -12.80
C ASP A 106 21.88 0.12 -11.79
N TYR A 107 21.98 -1.10 -12.29
CA TYR A 107 21.80 -2.33 -11.53
C TYR A 107 22.77 -2.42 -10.35
N ASP A 108 24.05 -2.09 -10.58
CA ASP A 108 25.12 -2.23 -9.59
C ASP A 108 25.04 -1.13 -8.52
N LYS A 109 24.67 0.09 -8.92
CA LYS A 109 24.43 1.22 -7.99
C LYS A 109 23.31 0.90 -6.99
N HIS A 110 22.27 0.18 -7.41
CA HIS A 110 21.09 -0.11 -6.59
C HIS A 110 21.05 -1.53 -5.99
N LYS A 111 22.18 -2.26 -6.01
CA LYS A 111 22.28 -3.66 -5.54
C LYS A 111 21.73 -3.92 -4.14
N ASP A 112 21.85 -2.94 -3.24
CA ASP A 112 21.34 -3.03 -1.87
C ASP A 112 19.80 -2.99 -1.80
N LEU A 113 19.15 -2.25 -2.71
CA LEU A 113 17.69 -2.18 -2.78
C LEU A 113 17.08 -3.49 -3.30
N HIS A 114 17.83 -4.23 -4.11
CA HIS A 114 17.39 -5.50 -4.67
C HIS A 114 18.11 -6.72 -4.09
N GLY A 115 18.80 -6.60 -2.94
CA GLY A 115 19.27 -7.76 -2.17
C GLY A 115 20.41 -8.58 -2.82
N THR A 116 21.13 -7.99 -3.77
CA THR A 116 22.38 -8.54 -4.34
C THR A 116 23.63 -7.80 -3.86
N GLY A 117 23.44 -6.75 -3.05
CA GLY A 117 24.49 -6.04 -2.34
C GLY A 117 25.02 -6.75 -1.09
N SER A 118 25.82 -6.03 -0.31
CA SER A 118 26.50 -6.57 0.90
C SER A 118 25.62 -6.59 2.15
N LEU A 119 24.39 -6.06 2.08
CA LEU A 119 23.45 -6.08 3.19
C LEU A 119 22.95 -7.50 3.49
N GLN A 120 22.78 -7.81 4.78
CA GLN A 120 22.18 -9.07 5.22
C GLN A 120 20.78 -9.22 4.61
N ARG A 121 20.56 -10.32 3.89
CA ARG A 121 19.21 -10.75 3.49
C ARG A 121 18.40 -10.97 4.76
N CYS A 122 17.44 -10.10 5.07
CA CYS A 122 16.42 -10.42 6.05
C CYS A 122 15.60 -11.62 5.51
N THR A 123 15.63 -12.73 6.24
CA THR A 123 15.11 -14.05 5.83
C THR A 123 13.62 -14.26 6.11
N ASN A 124 12.86 -13.21 6.35
CA ASN A 124 11.45 -13.34 6.69
C ASN A 124 10.58 -13.25 5.43
N TRP A 125 10.49 -14.39 4.73
CA TRP A 125 9.65 -14.54 3.55
C TRP A 125 8.16 -14.56 3.93
N ILE A 126 7.40 -13.65 3.33
CA ILE A 126 5.96 -13.52 3.44
C ILE A 126 5.32 -14.17 2.23
N ALA A 127 4.57 -15.26 2.41
CA ALA A 127 3.76 -15.80 1.33
C ALA A 127 2.69 -14.78 0.89
N TYR A 128 2.48 -14.61 -0.41
CA TYR A 128 1.47 -13.68 -0.96
C TYR A 128 0.07 -13.95 -0.37
N ASN A 129 -0.27 -15.23 -0.16
CA ASN A 129 -1.54 -15.62 0.45
C ASN A 129 -1.65 -15.18 1.92
N THR A 130 -0.56 -15.21 2.68
CA THR A 130 -0.52 -14.68 4.06
C THR A 130 -0.71 -13.17 4.05
N LEU A 131 -0.03 -12.45 3.16
CA LEU A 131 -0.17 -11.00 3.04
C LEU A 131 -1.60 -10.60 2.63
N LYS A 132 -2.26 -11.36 1.73
CA LYS A 132 -3.66 -11.14 1.35
C LYS A 132 -4.62 -11.25 2.54
N LYS A 133 -4.39 -12.20 3.45
CA LYS A 133 -5.22 -12.38 4.67
C LYS A 133 -5.07 -11.22 5.66
N HIS A 134 -3.92 -10.54 5.65
CA HIS A 134 -3.65 -9.36 6.49
C HIS A 134 -4.16 -8.04 5.88
N LYS A 135 -4.84 -8.05 4.73
CA LYS A 135 -5.53 -6.86 4.22
C LYS A 135 -6.57 -6.39 5.23
N MET A 136 -6.51 -5.11 5.59
CA MET A 136 -7.33 -4.49 6.64
C MET A 136 -8.85 -4.61 6.42
N LEU A 137 -9.30 -4.74 5.16
CA LEU A 137 -10.72 -4.90 4.80
C LEU A 137 -11.10 -6.33 4.41
N CYS A 138 -10.23 -7.33 4.60
CA CYS A 138 -10.52 -8.71 4.19
C CYS A 138 -11.75 -9.26 4.93
N ASN A 139 -11.91 -8.90 6.20
CA ASN A 139 -12.96 -9.43 7.09
C ASN A 139 -14.15 -8.47 7.29
N THR A 140 -14.22 -7.37 6.53
CA THR A 140 -15.37 -6.43 6.63
C THR A 140 -16.54 -6.88 5.77
N ASN A 141 -17.72 -6.33 6.07
CA ASN A 141 -18.93 -6.58 5.29
C ASN A 141 -18.81 -6.13 3.81
N ILE A 142 -19.71 -6.62 2.97
CA ILE A 142 -19.65 -6.37 1.52
C ILE A 142 -19.88 -4.90 1.16
N LEU A 143 -20.72 -4.16 1.90
CA LEU A 143 -20.97 -2.74 1.67
C LEU A 143 -19.70 -1.91 1.87
N VAL A 144 -18.93 -2.19 2.93
CA VAL A 144 -17.63 -1.55 3.19
C VAL A 144 -16.63 -1.90 2.10
N LYS A 145 -16.59 -3.15 1.63
CA LYS A 145 -15.71 -3.57 0.52
C LYS A 145 -16.06 -2.87 -0.79
N VAL A 146 -17.34 -2.69 -1.09
CA VAL A 146 -17.81 -1.93 -2.27
C VAL A 146 -17.47 -0.45 -2.11
N ALA A 147 -17.78 0.13 -0.96
CA ALA A 147 -17.44 1.52 -0.64
C ALA A 147 -15.93 1.77 -0.79
N ALA A 148 -15.07 0.87 -0.32
CA ALA A 148 -13.62 1.00 -0.42
C ALA A 148 -13.10 0.99 -1.87
N LYS A 149 -13.82 0.36 -2.80
CA LYS A 149 -13.48 0.41 -4.24
C LYS A 149 -13.81 1.76 -4.86
N ILE A 150 -14.83 2.46 -4.34
CA ILE A 150 -15.31 3.77 -4.82
C ILE A 150 -14.56 4.90 -4.12
N PHE A 151 -14.57 4.92 -2.79
CA PHE A 151 -13.98 5.94 -1.93
C PHE A 151 -12.57 5.51 -1.49
N ARG A 152 -11.59 5.74 -2.36
CA ARG A 152 -10.23 5.17 -2.21
C ARG A 152 -9.28 5.95 -1.30
N ASN A 153 -9.70 7.11 -0.79
CA ASN A 153 -8.83 8.06 -0.09
C ASN A 153 -8.72 7.82 1.42
N PHE A 154 -9.48 6.89 1.98
CA PHE A 154 -9.35 6.52 3.39
C PHE A 154 -8.02 5.78 3.64
N PRO A 155 -7.30 6.03 4.75
CA PRO A 155 -6.09 5.31 5.13
C PRO A 155 -6.17 3.80 4.97
N ILE A 156 -7.26 3.19 5.46
CA ILE A 156 -7.46 1.73 5.37
C ILE A 156 -7.54 1.23 3.91
N CYS A 157 -8.08 2.05 3.01
CA CYS A 157 -8.17 1.76 1.58
C CYS A 157 -6.82 1.91 0.90
N ILE A 158 -6.04 2.92 1.30
CA ILE A 158 -4.69 3.18 0.80
C ILE A 158 -3.77 2.01 1.13
N ILE A 159 -3.76 1.55 2.39
CA ILE A 159 -2.96 0.39 2.82
C ILE A 159 -3.35 -0.85 2.02
N ASN A 160 -4.65 -1.12 1.85
CA ASN A 160 -5.08 -2.26 1.03
C ASN A 160 -4.65 -2.17 -0.43
N ARG A 161 -4.61 -0.96 -1.01
CA ARG A 161 -4.10 -0.75 -2.37
C ARG A 161 -2.60 -1.00 -2.43
N GLN A 162 -1.84 -0.52 -1.46
CA GLN A 162 -0.40 -0.77 -1.34
C GLN A 162 -0.12 -2.28 -1.20
N ILE A 163 -0.82 -2.98 -0.32
CA ILE A 163 -0.73 -4.44 -0.19
C ILE A 163 -1.11 -5.15 -1.50
N SER A 164 -2.15 -4.68 -2.20
CA SER A 164 -2.53 -5.27 -3.49
C SER A 164 -1.49 -5.02 -4.58
N PHE A 165 -0.75 -3.91 -4.51
CA PHE A 165 0.35 -3.60 -5.40
C PHE A 165 1.54 -4.54 -5.16
N PHE A 166 1.89 -4.84 -3.90
CA PHE A 166 2.92 -5.82 -3.56
C PHE A 166 2.56 -7.25 -3.99
N ASN A 167 1.27 -7.58 -4.11
CA ASN A 167 0.80 -8.90 -4.54
C ASN A 167 0.80 -9.11 -6.06
N ARG A 168 1.46 -8.24 -6.83
CA ARG A 168 1.62 -8.43 -8.28
C ARG A 168 2.68 -9.50 -8.54
N SER A 169 2.37 -10.40 -9.45
CA SER A 169 3.27 -11.46 -9.92
C SER A 169 4.43 -10.86 -10.71
N SER A 170 5.59 -11.52 -10.69
CA SER A 170 6.70 -11.15 -11.57
C SER A 170 6.57 -11.85 -12.93
N PRO A 171 7.14 -11.29 -14.01
CA PRO A 171 7.32 -12.00 -15.27
C PRO A 171 8.21 -13.25 -15.09
N LYS A 172 8.09 -14.22 -16.00
CA LYS A 172 8.97 -15.41 -15.99
C LYS A 172 10.44 -14.98 -16.07
N CYS A 173 11.29 -15.61 -15.25
CA CYS A 173 12.74 -15.35 -15.17
C CYS A 173 13.14 -13.97 -14.64
N GLN A 174 12.19 -13.18 -14.13
CA GLN A 174 12.45 -11.92 -13.46
C GLN A 174 11.90 -11.94 -12.04
N ARG A 175 12.47 -11.12 -11.17
CA ARG A 175 11.98 -10.90 -9.81
C ARG A 175 11.45 -9.48 -9.66
N ASN A 176 10.41 -9.33 -8.85
CA ASN A 176 9.89 -8.01 -8.52
C ASN A 176 10.72 -7.42 -7.38
N VAL A 177 10.99 -6.12 -7.45
CA VAL A 177 11.47 -5.34 -6.30
C VAL A 177 10.55 -4.16 -6.14
N PHE A 178 9.98 -4.02 -4.95
CA PHE A 178 9.10 -2.92 -4.61
C PHE A 178 9.84 -1.94 -3.71
N ILE A 179 9.92 -0.68 -4.11
CA ILE A 179 10.47 0.40 -3.30
C ILE A 179 9.31 1.25 -2.80
N ALA A 180 8.99 1.15 -1.52
CA ALA A 180 7.94 1.93 -0.87
C ALA A 180 8.55 3.07 -0.07
N VAL A 181 8.13 4.31 -0.35
CA VAL A 181 8.65 5.51 0.29
C VAL A 181 7.51 6.37 0.79
N SER A 182 7.64 6.94 2.00
CA SER A 182 6.78 8.03 2.48
C SER A 182 7.61 9.27 2.73
N ARG A 183 7.21 10.38 2.12
CA ARG A 183 7.86 11.69 2.25
C ARG A 183 6.82 12.80 2.12
N ASN A 184 6.82 13.78 3.04
CA ASN A 184 5.90 14.94 2.96
C ASN A 184 4.43 14.58 2.69
N ASN A 185 3.90 13.54 3.35
CA ASN A 185 2.55 12.99 3.14
C ASN A 185 2.30 12.37 1.75
N ALA A 186 3.33 12.22 0.91
CA ALA A 186 3.26 11.45 -0.32
C ALA A 186 3.82 10.05 -0.09
N HIS A 187 2.97 9.05 -0.29
CA HIS A 187 3.35 7.64 -0.29
C HIS A 187 3.48 7.15 -1.72
N LYS A 188 4.67 6.68 -2.08
CA LYS A 188 4.95 6.08 -3.39
C LYS A 188 5.39 4.65 -3.23
N ILE A 189 4.98 3.79 -4.15
CA ILE A 189 5.51 2.45 -4.30
C ILE A 189 5.87 2.26 -5.76
N TYR A 190 7.14 1.97 -6.02
CA TYR A 190 7.66 1.64 -7.33
C TYR A 190 7.75 0.12 -7.45
N GLN A 191 7.31 -0.44 -8.58
CA GLN A 191 7.56 -1.83 -8.96
C GLN A 191 8.71 -1.82 -9.96
N LEU A 192 9.78 -2.52 -9.61
CA LEU A 192 10.93 -2.72 -10.45
C LEU A 192 11.01 -4.19 -10.86
N HIS A 193 11.40 -4.45 -12.10
CA HIS A 193 11.77 -5.77 -12.58
C HIS A 193 13.28 -5.90 -12.58
N VAL A 194 13.76 -6.99 -12.00
CA VAL A 194 15.18 -7.34 -11.98
C VAL A 194 15.40 -8.60 -12.79
N ASP A 195 16.30 -8.50 -13.77
CA ASP A 195 16.84 -9.64 -14.52
C ASP A 195 18.29 -9.85 -14.07
N ASP A 196 18.49 -10.78 -13.13
CA ASP A 196 19.83 -11.04 -12.57
C ASP A 196 20.80 -11.62 -13.61
N ALA A 197 20.29 -12.27 -14.67
CA ALA A 197 21.11 -12.86 -15.73
C ALA A 197 21.67 -11.78 -16.67
N LYS A 198 20.83 -10.80 -17.02
CA LYS A 198 21.23 -9.65 -17.84
C LYS A 198 21.81 -8.50 -17.03
N LYS A 199 21.69 -8.57 -15.69
CA LYS A 199 22.02 -7.47 -14.76
C LYS A 199 21.29 -6.18 -15.13
N THR A 200 19.99 -6.26 -15.41
CA THR A 200 19.16 -5.09 -15.70
C THR A 200 18.13 -4.85 -14.60
N LEU A 201 17.81 -3.57 -14.41
CA LEU A 201 16.85 -3.09 -13.44
C LEU A 201 15.95 -2.06 -14.11
N GLU A 202 14.65 -2.33 -14.18
CA GLU A 202 13.71 -1.45 -14.90
C GLU A 202 12.52 -1.10 -14.01
N VAL A 203 12.08 0.16 -14.05
CA VAL A 203 10.84 0.58 -13.39
C VAL A 203 9.65 0.23 -14.28
N GLU A 204 8.79 -0.67 -13.80
CA GLU A 204 7.62 -1.15 -14.54
C GLU A 204 6.38 -0.28 -14.28
N ASP A 205 6.05 -0.07 -13.00
CA ASP A 205 4.85 0.68 -12.60
C ASP A 205 5.07 1.40 -11.28
N LYS A 206 4.20 2.35 -10.96
CA LYS A 206 4.19 3.04 -9.68
C LYS A 206 2.79 3.33 -9.16
N LEU A 207 2.62 3.15 -7.86
CA LEU A 207 1.49 3.65 -7.08
C LEU A 207 1.90 4.93 -6.37
N SER A 208 1.19 6.03 -6.60
CA SER A 208 1.40 7.29 -5.88
C SER A 208 0.10 7.70 -5.19
N VAL A 209 0.18 8.06 -3.92
CA VAL A 209 -0.94 8.52 -3.10
C VAL A 209 -0.47 9.65 -2.19
N THR A 210 -1.18 10.78 -2.21
CA THR A 210 -1.00 11.85 -1.23
C THR A 210 -2.08 11.74 -0.17
N VAL A 211 -1.67 11.79 1.09
CA VAL A 211 -2.56 11.72 2.26
C VAL A 211 -2.55 13.04 3.01
N LYS A 212 -3.55 13.23 3.87
CA LYS A 212 -3.52 14.36 4.80
C LYS A 212 -2.49 14.11 5.90
N GLU A 213 -1.95 15.17 6.48
CA GLU A 213 -0.91 15.09 7.50
C GLU A 213 -1.35 14.29 8.73
N ASP A 214 -2.59 14.48 9.17
CA ASP A 214 -3.22 13.76 10.30
C ASP A 214 -3.45 12.27 10.00
N GLU A 215 -3.53 11.90 8.72
CA GLU A 215 -3.75 10.53 8.26
C GLU A 215 -2.44 9.78 7.95
N ASN A 216 -1.31 10.49 7.82
CA ASN A 216 -0.02 9.94 7.40
C ASN A 216 0.50 8.85 8.36
N LEU A 217 0.38 9.08 9.67
CA LEU A 217 0.77 8.09 10.68
C LEU A 217 0.02 6.77 10.49
N ALA A 218 -1.29 6.85 10.21
CA ALA A 218 -2.11 5.66 10.04
C ALA A 218 -1.64 4.82 8.84
N VAL A 219 -1.31 5.46 7.72
CA VAL A 219 -0.81 4.76 6.53
C VAL A 219 0.59 4.20 6.75
N ALA A 220 1.52 4.99 7.29
CA ALA A 220 2.90 4.56 7.52
C ALA A 220 2.99 3.39 8.51
N TYR A 221 2.39 3.54 9.69
CA TYR A 221 2.33 2.48 10.69
C TYR A 221 1.58 1.26 10.17
N GLY A 222 0.46 1.47 9.47
CA GLY A 222 -0.38 0.40 8.94
C GLY A 222 0.35 -0.51 7.96
N LEU A 223 1.07 0.07 7.00
CA LEU A 223 1.82 -0.69 6.00
C LEU A 223 2.94 -1.51 6.65
N ILE A 224 3.78 -0.86 7.45
CA ILE A 224 4.94 -1.48 8.10
C ILE A 224 4.46 -2.58 9.07
N SER A 225 3.43 -2.32 9.87
CA SER A 225 2.89 -3.30 10.81
C SER A 225 2.30 -4.52 10.11
N VAL A 226 1.62 -4.35 8.98
CA VAL A 226 1.12 -5.49 8.19
C VAL A 226 2.26 -6.32 7.64
N LEU A 227 3.30 -5.68 7.10
CA LEU A 227 4.46 -6.40 6.56
C LEU A 227 5.16 -7.20 7.66
N ARG A 228 5.42 -6.59 8.83
CA ARG A 228 6.04 -7.25 9.99
C ARG A 228 5.18 -8.39 10.56
N ALA A 229 3.86 -8.19 10.65
CA ALA A 229 2.94 -9.23 11.14
C ALA A 229 2.78 -10.40 10.17
N SER A 230 2.98 -10.16 8.87
CA SER A 230 2.90 -11.22 7.85
C SER A 230 4.19 -12.02 7.72
N SER A 231 5.28 -11.59 8.38
CA SER A 231 6.63 -12.13 8.25
C SER A 231 7.03 -13.06 9.40
N THR A 232 6.12 -13.31 10.34
CA THR A 232 6.24 -14.26 11.46
C THR A 232 5.57 -15.59 11.13
#